data_AF-A0A3M1RGI2-F1
#
_entry.id   AF-A0A3M1RGI2-F1
#
_cell.length_a   1.000
_cell.length_b   1.000
_cell.length_c   1.000
_cell.angle_alpha   90.00
_cell.angle_beta   90.00
_cell.angle_gamma   90.00
#
_symmetry.space_group_name_H-M   'P 1'
#
loop_
_entity.id
_entity.type
_entity.pdbx_description
1 polymer ?
#
loop_
_entity_poly.entity_id
_entity_poly.type
_entity_poly.pdbx_seq_one_letter_code
_entity_poly.pdbx_strand_id
1 'polypeptide(L)'
;MEEVKFIVSDIMSTPIVDVPPGTSVAKAAQVMLEKGISSLAIKEDGHIVGIVTDKDFVKLISKGGRPEKTKIRDIMTTELIHVDPKLTLQEAAEVTKKHNIRHLLVKTSAEYVGIVSVKDIIENLYEELKEQNTKLRAKIDELEKFYRVAVGRELTMVKLKKKIRELQKRLGEPEDLEETLFIE
;
A
#
# COMPACT_ATOMS: atom_id res chain seq x y z
N MET A 1 -3.58 -7.18 17.26
CA MET A 1 -4.28 -7.16 15.96
C MET A 1 -3.18 -7.19 14.92
N GLU A 2 -3.15 -8.21 14.07
CA GLU A 2 -2.14 -8.32 13.02
C GLU A 2 -2.25 -7.13 12.06
N GLU A 3 -1.12 -6.55 11.70
CA GLU A 3 -0.99 -5.60 10.60
C GLU A 3 -1.46 -6.30 9.33
N VAL A 4 -2.54 -5.80 8.72
CA VAL A 4 -2.92 -6.21 7.37
C VAL A 4 -1.89 -5.60 6.45
N LYS A 5 -0.92 -6.41 6.02
CA LYS A 5 0.15 -6.01 5.11
C LYS A 5 -0.20 -6.59 3.74
N PHE A 6 -0.54 -5.73 2.77
CA PHE A 6 -0.76 -6.19 1.41
C PHE A 6 0.52 -6.82 0.85
N ILE A 7 0.36 -7.97 0.19
CA ILE A 7 1.43 -8.63 -0.56
C ILE A 7 1.17 -8.52 -2.05
N VAL A 8 2.22 -8.73 -2.85
CA VAL A 8 2.17 -8.60 -4.31
C VAL A 8 1.07 -9.46 -4.92
N SER A 9 0.84 -10.68 -4.42
CA SER A 9 -0.22 -11.55 -4.93
C SER A 9 -1.64 -11.02 -4.75
N ASP A 10 -1.86 -10.12 -3.78
CA ASP A 10 -3.18 -9.55 -3.53
C ASP A 10 -3.59 -8.57 -4.62
N ILE A 11 -2.62 -7.98 -5.33
CA ILE A 11 -2.83 -6.86 -6.26
C ILE A 11 -2.32 -7.12 -7.68
N MET A 12 -1.53 -8.18 -7.89
CA MET A 12 -0.95 -8.46 -9.20
C MET A 12 -2.03 -8.73 -10.24
N SER A 13 -1.80 -8.27 -11.47
CA SER A 13 -2.61 -8.65 -12.61
C SER A 13 -2.28 -10.08 -13.03
N THR A 14 -3.30 -10.94 -13.04
CA THR A 14 -3.22 -12.34 -13.47
C THR A 14 -4.50 -12.73 -14.23
N PRO A 15 -4.44 -13.54 -15.30
CA PRO A 15 -3.23 -14.08 -15.93
C PRO A 15 -2.40 -12.99 -16.64
N ILE A 16 -1.11 -13.28 -16.86
CA ILE A 16 -0.21 -12.38 -17.59
C ILE A 16 -0.74 -12.16 -19.01
N VAL A 17 -0.80 -10.90 -19.44
CA VAL A 17 -1.06 -10.56 -20.84
C VAL A 17 0.26 -10.65 -21.60
N ASP A 18 0.31 -11.54 -22.58
CA ASP A 18 1.51 -11.79 -23.37
C ASP A 18 1.27 -11.73 -24.89
N VAL A 19 2.36 -11.54 -25.63
CA VAL A 19 2.40 -11.65 -27.09
C VAL A 19 3.64 -12.42 -27.56
N PRO A 20 3.60 -13.06 -28.75
CA PRO A 20 4.77 -13.68 -29.33
C PRO A 20 5.87 -12.67 -29.69
N PRO A 21 7.15 -13.06 -29.69
CA PRO A 21 8.27 -12.18 -30.02
C PRO A 21 8.25 -11.62 -31.45
N GLY A 22 7.56 -12.31 -32.37
CA GLY A 22 7.37 -11.88 -33.76
C GLY A 22 6.24 -10.85 -33.98
N THR A 23 5.52 -10.47 -32.91
CA THR A 23 4.47 -9.42 -32.95
C THR A 23 5.10 -8.08 -33.34
N SER A 24 4.42 -7.30 -34.18
CA SER A 24 4.88 -5.93 -34.49
C SER A 24 4.65 -5.01 -33.29
N VAL A 25 5.46 -3.96 -33.18
CA VAL A 25 5.29 -2.96 -32.12
C VAL A 25 3.92 -2.27 -32.22
N ALA A 26 3.45 -2.00 -33.43
CA ALA A 26 2.11 -1.44 -33.65
C ALA A 26 1.00 -2.36 -33.10
N LYS A 27 1.08 -3.67 -33.36
CA LYS A 27 0.08 -4.63 -32.86
C LYS A 27 0.15 -4.78 -31.35
N ALA A 28 1.35 -4.80 -30.77
CA ALA A 28 1.53 -4.83 -29.33
C ALA A 28 0.97 -3.56 -28.65
N ALA A 29 1.18 -2.38 -29.23
CA ALA A 29 0.59 -1.13 -28.77
C ALA A 29 -0.95 -1.17 -28.81
N GLN A 30 -1.53 -1.75 -29.87
CA GLN A 30 -2.97 -1.97 -29.93
C GLN A 30 -3.46 -2.87 -28.79
N VAL A 31 -2.78 -4.00 -28.52
CA VAL A 31 -3.13 -4.89 -27.41
C VAL A 31 -3.06 -4.15 -26.07
N MET A 32 -2.02 -3.35 -25.84
CA MET A 32 -1.88 -2.54 -24.63
C MET A 32 -3.05 -1.57 -24.45
N LEU A 33 -3.44 -0.85 -25.52
CA LEU A 33 -4.58 0.08 -25.48
C LEU A 33 -5.91 -0.63 -25.22
N GLU A 34 -6.17 -1.73 -25.94
CA GLU A 34 -7.40 -2.52 -25.79
C GLU A 34 -7.56 -3.10 -24.38
N LYS A 35 -6.44 -3.46 -23.75
CA LYS A 35 -6.42 -4.03 -22.39
C LYS A 35 -6.27 -2.98 -21.29
N GLY A 36 -5.99 -1.71 -21.64
CA GLY A 36 -5.73 -0.65 -20.66
C GLY A 36 -4.45 -0.87 -19.84
N ILE A 37 -3.44 -1.53 -20.40
CA ILE A 37 -2.18 -1.87 -19.73
C ILE A 37 -1.00 -1.12 -20.39
N SER A 38 0.11 -0.97 -19.67
CA SER A 38 1.32 -0.28 -20.15
C SER A 38 2.57 -1.17 -20.21
N SER A 39 2.40 -2.47 -20.02
CA SER A 39 3.43 -3.48 -20.23
C SER A 39 2.84 -4.78 -20.80
N LEU A 40 3.67 -5.53 -21.52
CA LEU A 40 3.36 -6.84 -22.07
C LEU A 40 4.52 -7.79 -21.79
N ALA A 41 4.21 -9.00 -21.36
CA ALA A 41 5.20 -10.07 -21.33
C ALA A 41 5.36 -10.66 -22.74
N ILE A 42 6.56 -11.14 -23.05
CA ILE A 42 6.86 -11.76 -24.32
C ILE A 42 7.02 -13.24 -24.09
N LYS A 43 6.21 -14.05 -24.79
CA LYS A 43 6.15 -15.50 -24.60
C LYS A 43 6.65 -16.23 -25.83
N GLU A 44 7.59 -17.14 -25.64
CA GLU A 44 8.13 -18.03 -26.66
C GLU A 44 8.21 -19.44 -26.08
N ASP A 45 7.73 -20.45 -26.80
CA ASP A 45 7.74 -21.86 -26.39
C ASP A 45 7.21 -22.10 -24.96
N GLY A 46 6.15 -21.40 -24.58
CA GLY A 46 5.51 -21.53 -23.27
C GLY A 46 6.15 -20.72 -22.15
N HIS A 47 7.29 -20.07 -22.38
CA HIS A 47 8.07 -19.36 -21.36
C HIS A 47 8.06 -17.85 -21.59
N ILE A 48 8.04 -17.07 -20.51
CA ILE A 48 8.27 -15.62 -20.60
C ILE A 48 9.76 -15.38 -20.83
N VAL A 49 10.08 -14.80 -21.98
CA VAL A 49 11.45 -14.53 -22.45
C VAL A 49 11.78 -13.04 -22.48
N GLY A 50 10.78 -12.17 -22.30
CA GLY A 50 10.96 -10.73 -22.38
C GLY A 50 9.81 -9.95 -21.75
N ILE A 51 10.03 -8.65 -21.59
CA ILE A 51 8.99 -7.68 -21.27
C ILE A 51 9.17 -6.45 -22.15
N VAL A 52 8.07 -5.81 -22.51
CA VAL A 52 8.09 -4.51 -23.20
C VAL A 52 7.12 -3.55 -22.53
N THR A 53 7.48 -2.27 -22.51
CA THR A 53 6.71 -1.19 -21.90
C THR A 53 6.50 -0.02 -22.86
N ASP A 54 5.60 0.89 -22.52
CA ASP A 54 5.42 2.18 -23.20
C ASP A 54 6.75 2.94 -23.42
N LYS A 55 7.69 2.89 -22.46
CA LYS A 55 9.02 3.50 -22.55
C LYS A 55 9.83 2.94 -23.73
N ASP A 56 9.71 1.66 -24.01
CA ASP A 56 10.42 1.01 -25.12
C ASP A 56 9.87 1.47 -26.47
N PHE A 57 8.56 1.72 -26.55
CA PHE A 57 7.93 2.27 -27.75
C PHE A 57 8.37 3.71 -27.99
N VAL A 58 8.40 4.55 -26.94
CA VAL A 58 8.91 5.92 -27.03
C VAL A 58 10.38 5.91 -27.48
N LYS A 59 11.21 5.02 -26.93
CA LYS A 59 12.61 4.85 -27.33
C LYS A 59 12.74 4.46 -28.80
N LEU A 60 11.89 3.56 -29.31
CA LEU A 60 11.86 3.19 -30.72
C LEU A 60 11.55 4.41 -31.61
N ILE A 61 10.48 5.15 -31.29
CA ILE A 61 10.06 6.32 -32.07
C ILE A 61 11.15 7.41 -32.07
N SER A 62 11.78 7.65 -30.91
CA SER A 62 12.87 8.64 -30.78
C SER A 62 14.07 8.36 -31.69
N LYS A 63 14.23 7.10 -32.12
CA LYS A 63 15.30 6.66 -33.02
C LYS A 63 14.86 6.56 -34.49
N GLY A 64 13.66 7.06 -34.84
CA GLY A 64 13.10 6.95 -36.19
C GLY A 64 12.59 5.55 -36.55
N GLY A 65 12.36 4.70 -35.56
CA GLY A 65 11.83 3.35 -35.75
C GLY A 65 10.41 3.36 -36.33
N ARG A 66 10.04 2.29 -37.03
CA ARG A 66 8.73 2.14 -37.67
C ARG A 66 7.93 1.04 -36.95
N PRO A 67 6.95 1.38 -36.10
CA PRO A 67 6.24 0.38 -35.29
C PRO A 67 5.60 -0.78 -36.07
N GLU A 68 5.16 -0.51 -37.29
CA GLU A 68 4.58 -1.51 -38.19
C GLU A 68 5.59 -2.57 -38.66
N LYS A 69 6.88 -2.19 -38.75
CA LYS A 69 7.96 -3.03 -39.29
C LYS A 69 8.87 -3.62 -38.22
N THR A 70 8.99 -2.97 -37.08
CA THR A 70 9.81 -3.43 -35.95
C THR A 70 9.09 -4.55 -35.20
N LYS A 71 9.83 -5.61 -34.85
CA LYS A 71 9.30 -6.70 -34.03
C LYS A 71 9.56 -6.44 -32.56
N ILE A 72 8.68 -6.98 -31.72
CA ILE A 72 8.82 -6.88 -30.26
C ILE A 72 10.15 -7.44 -29.78
N ARG A 73 10.64 -8.56 -30.34
CA ARG A 73 11.95 -9.12 -29.98
C ARG A 73 13.13 -8.16 -30.16
N ASP A 74 13.00 -7.18 -31.05
CA ASP A 74 14.07 -6.23 -31.34
C ASP A 74 14.16 -5.11 -30.28
N ILE A 75 13.12 -4.95 -29.46
CA ILE A 75 13.02 -3.88 -28.46
C ILE A 75 12.72 -4.35 -27.04
N MET A 76 12.36 -5.62 -26.85
CA MET A 76 12.05 -6.18 -25.54
C MET A 76 13.28 -6.18 -24.62
N THR A 77 13.03 -6.07 -23.33
CA THR A 77 14.05 -6.32 -22.30
C THR A 77 14.03 -7.79 -21.93
N THR A 78 15.19 -8.46 -21.97
CA THR A 78 15.37 -9.88 -21.63
C THR A 78 15.89 -10.10 -20.20
N GLU A 79 16.41 -9.06 -19.55
CA GLU A 79 16.75 -9.09 -18.13
C GLU A 79 15.47 -8.94 -17.30
N LEU A 80 14.88 -10.07 -16.94
CA LEU A 80 13.56 -10.14 -16.30
C LEU A 80 13.64 -9.89 -14.79
N ILE A 81 13.59 -8.63 -14.40
CA ILE A 81 13.42 -8.25 -12.99
C ILE A 81 12.06 -8.73 -12.49
N HIS A 82 12.08 -9.46 -11.39
CA HIS A 82 10.89 -10.09 -10.82
C HIS A 82 10.92 -10.12 -9.29
N VAL A 83 9.75 -10.37 -8.71
CA VAL A 83 9.55 -10.49 -7.27
C VAL A 83 8.74 -11.73 -6.93
N ASP A 84 8.88 -12.22 -5.69
CA ASP A 84 8.06 -13.28 -5.14
C ASP A 84 6.63 -12.76 -4.87
N PRO A 85 5.57 -13.55 -5.12
CA PRO A 85 4.20 -13.14 -4.82
C PRO A 85 3.94 -12.78 -3.35
N LYS A 86 4.73 -13.30 -2.41
CA LYS A 86 4.61 -13.04 -0.96
C LYS A 86 5.35 -11.79 -0.52
N LEU A 87 6.10 -11.15 -1.42
CA LEU A 87 6.78 -9.89 -1.13
C LEU A 87 5.76 -8.81 -0.81
N THR A 88 6.09 -7.88 0.08
CA THR A 88 5.14 -6.83 0.46
C THR A 88 5.17 -5.66 -0.51
N LEU A 89 4.14 -4.83 -0.50
CA LEU A 89 4.06 -3.71 -1.45
C LEU A 89 5.21 -2.71 -1.30
N GLN A 90 5.68 -2.47 -0.07
CA GLN A 90 6.82 -1.60 0.23
C GLN A 90 8.11 -2.17 -0.36
N GLU A 91 8.36 -3.46 -0.17
CA GLU A 91 9.53 -4.15 -0.73
C GLU A 91 9.48 -4.15 -2.27
N ALA A 92 8.31 -4.39 -2.87
CA ALA A 92 8.13 -4.28 -4.31
C ALA A 92 8.39 -2.84 -4.81
N ALA A 93 7.97 -1.82 -4.06
CA ALA A 93 8.27 -0.42 -4.37
C ALA A 93 9.79 -0.14 -4.32
N GLU A 94 10.52 -0.73 -3.37
CA GLU A 94 11.98 -0.62 -3.32
C GLU A 94 12.65 -1.26 -4.54
N VAL A 95 12.17 -2.41 -5.01
CA VAL A 95 12.69 -3.06 -6.22
C VAL A 95 12.45 -2.18 -7.46
N THR A 96 11.23 -1.64 -7.63
CA THR A 96 10.92 -0.74 -8.76
C THR A 96 11.82 0.50 -8.76
N LYS A 97 12.03 1.12 -7.58
CA LYS A 97 12.92 2.26 -7.39
C LYS A 97 14.38 1.91 -7.70
N LYS A 98 14.88 0.81 -7.14
CA LYS A 98 16.27 0.36 -7.31
C LYS A 98 16.63 0.11 -8.78
N HIS A 99 15.70 -0.51 -9.52
CA HIS A 99 15.91 -0.83 -10.94
C HIS A 99 15.43 0.28 -11.89
N ASN A 100 14.82 1.34 -11.38
CA ASN A 100 14.24 2.45 -12.16
C ASN A 100 13.25 1.94 -13.25
N ILE A 101 12.38 1.02 -12.84
CA ILE A 101 11.35 0.39 -13.67
C ILE A 101 9.98 0.63 -13.06
N ARG A 102 8.93 0.49 -13.88
CA ARG A 102 7.53 0.71 -13.45
C ARG A 102 6.70 -0.57 -13.34
N HIS A 103 7.24 -1.69 -13.78
CA HIS A 103 6.55 -2.97 -13.83
C HIS A 103 7.49 -4.04 -13.31
N LEU A 104 6.96 -4.94 -12.49
CA LEU A 104 7.64 -6.12 -12.01
C LEU A 104 6.89 -7.34 -12.51
N LEU A 105 7.64 -8.30 -13.07
CA LEU A 105 7.11 -9.64 -13.23
C LEU A 105 6.98 -10.29 -11.85
N VAL A 106 5.92 -11.05 -11.63
CA VAL A 106 5.73 -11.85 -10.41
C VAL A 106 6.02 -13.29 -10.75
N LYS A 107 6.94 -13.90 -10.01
CA LYS A 107 7.42 -15.26 -10.29
C LYS A 107 7.33 -16.12 -9.04
N THR A 108 6.77 -17.30 -9.19
CA THR A 108 6.87 -18.38 -8.19
C THR A 108 8.16 -19.17 -8.42
N SER A 109 8.39 -20.23 -7.64
CA SER A 109 9.49 -21.16 -7.91
C SER A 109 9.39 -21.84 -9.28
N ALA A 110 8.19 -21.95 -9.85
CA ALA A 110 7.93 -22.67 -11.10
C ALA A 110 7.88 -21.73 -12.32
N GLU A 111 7.11 -20.65 -12.25
CA GLU A 111 6.78 -19.84 -13.43
C GLU A 111 6.42 -18.40 -13.09
N TYR A 112 6.32 -17.57 -14.14
CA TYR A 112 5.78 -16.21 -14.06
C TYR A 112 4.26 -16.25 -14.00
N VAL A 113 3.68 -15.68 -12.95
CA VAL A 113 2.25 -15.81 -12.62
C VAL A 113 1.47 -14.50 -12.70
N GLY A 114 2.16 -13.36 -12.74
CA GLY A 114 1.52 -12.06 -12.83
C GLY A 114 2.47 -10.91 -13.17
N ILE A 115 1.89 -9.71 -13.24
CA ILE A 115 2.62 -8.44 -13.34
C ILE A 115 2.05 -7.49 -12.30
N VAL A 116 2.91 -6.72 -11.66
CA VAL A 116 2.49 -5.60 -10.79
C VAL A 116 3.17 -4.32 -11.26
N SER A 117 2.39 -3.26 -11.41
CA SER A 117 2.89 -1.93 -11.77
C SER A 117 3.06 -1.04 -10.55
N VAL A 118 3.86 0.02 -10.69
CA VAL A 118 3.98 1.09 -9.68
C VAL A 118 2.62 1.73 -9.40
N LYS A 119 1.74 1.81 -10.40
CA LYS A 119 0.37 2.31 -10.21
C LYS A 119 -0.39 1.43 -9.24
N ASP A 120 -0.40 0.11 -9.47
CA ASP A 120 -1.09 -0.86 -8.61
C ASP A 120 -0.55 -0.79 -7.17
N ILE A 121 0.78 -0.70 -7.02
CA ILE A 121 1.44 -0.57 -5.71
C ILE A 121 0.97 0.71 -5.00
N ILE A 122 0.98 1.87 -5.67
CA ILE A 122 0.61 3.15 -5.06
C ILE A 122 -0.86 3.18 -4.67
N GLU A 123 -1.76 2.73 -5.54
CA GLU A 123 -3.21 2.73 -5.28
C GLU A 123 -3.54 1.89 -4.04
N ASN A 124 -2.91 0.72 -3.89
CA ASN A 124 -3.17 -0.16 -2.76
C ASN A 124 -2.46 0.27 -1.47
N LEU A 125 -1.24 0.82 -1.54
CA LEU A 125 -0.59 1.44 -0.37
C LEU A 125 -1.40 2.63 0.15
N TYR A 126 -2.03 3.40 -0.73
CA TYR A 126 -2.87 4.52 -0.34
C TYR A 126 -4.14 4.05 0.39
N GLU A 127 -4.81 3.00 -0.10
CA GLU A 127 -5.96 2.43 0.61
C GLU A 127 -5.57 1.81 1.95
N GLU A 128 -4.44 1.11 2.05
CA GLU A 128 -3.89 0.60 3.33
C GLU A 128 -3.70 1.74 4.35
N LEU A 129 -3.05 2.83 3.93
CA LEU A 129 -2.80 3.99 4.77
C LEU A 129 -4.11 4.67 5.22
N LYS A 130 -5.10 4.76 4.32
CA LYS A 130 -6.40 5.38 4.60
C LYS A 130 -7.21 4.56 5.60
N GLU A 131 -7.16 3.23 5.50
CA GLU A 131 -7.78 2.34 6.49
C GLU A 131 -7.11 2.48 7.86
N GLN A 132 -5.78 2.49 7.92
CA GLN A 132 -5.03 2.69 9.16
C GLN A 132 -5.38 4.04 9.81
N ASN A 133 -5.42 5.12 9.03
CA ASN A 133 -5.81 6.44 9.52
C ASN A 133 -7.25 6.47 10.06
N THR A 134 -8.18 5.77 9.42
CA THR A 134 -9.57 5.67 9.88
C THR A 134 -9.65 4.94 11.23
N LYS A 135 -8.91 3.83 11.38
CA LYS A 135 -8.83 3.07 12.64
C LYS A 135 -8.21 3.92 13.77
N LEU A 136 -7.14 4.66 13.49
CA LEU A 136 -6.49 5.55 14.45
C LEU A 136 -7.43 6.68 14.91
N ARG A 137 -8.16 7.31 13.98
CA ARG A 137 -9.16 8.34 14.32
C ARG A 137 -10.26 7.80 15.23
N ALA A 138 -10.80 6.63 14.92
CA ALA A 138 -11.82 6.00 15.76
C ALA A 138 -11.30 5.74 17.19
N LYS A 139 -10.03 5.35 17.33
CA LYS A 139 -9.41 5.12 18.64
C LYS A 139 -9.15 6.42 19.41
N ILE A 140 -8.80 7.50 18.71
CA ILE A 140 -8.71 8.85 19.31
C ILE A 140 -10.08 9.27 19.85
N ASP A 141 -11.15 9.13 19.06
CA ASP A 141 -12.51 9.49 19.47
C ASP A 141 -12.96 8.71 20.73
N GLU A 142 -12.60 7.43 20.81
CA GLU A 142 -12.86 6.58 21.99
C GLU A 142 -12.13 7.10 23.24
N LEU A 143 -10.83 7.41 23.10
CA LEU A 143 -10.02 7.95 24.19
C LEU A 143 -10.53 9.33 24.64
N GLU A 144 -10.96 10.20 23.72
CA GLU A 144 -11.55 11.49 24.08
C GLU A 144 -12.87 11.35 24.86
N LYS A 145 -13.70 10.36 24.51
CA LYS A 145 -14.92 10.05 25.29
C LYS A 145 -14.55 9.60 26.70
N PHE A 146 -13.58 8.71 26.83
CA PHE A 146 -13.09 8.27 28.15
C PHE A 146 -12.54 9.44 28.97
N TYR A 147 -11.70 10.28 28.37
CA TYR A 147 -11.12 11.45 29.03
C TYR A 147 -12.19 12.42 29.53
N ARG A 148 -13.21 12.73 28.71
CA ARG A 148 -14.35 13.58 29.14
C ARG A 148 -15.08 13.03 30.36
N VAL A 149 -15.31 11.71 30.41
CA VAL A 149 -15.96 11.06 31.56
C VAL A 149 -15.06 11.12 32.80
N ALA A 150 -13.77 10.82 32.65
CA ALA A 150 -12.80 10.84 33.75
C ALA A 150 -12.67 12.24 34.37
N VAL A 151 -12.45 13.27 33.54
CA VAL A 151 -12.34 14.67 33.97
C VAL A 151 -13.66 15.16 34.60
N GLY A 152 -14.81 14.77 34.04
CA GLY A 152 -16.11 15.10 34.62
C GLY A 152 -16.29 14.55 36.03
N ARG A 153 -15.85 13.31 36.28
CA ARG A 153 -15.89 12.69 37.62
C ARG A 153 -14.95 13.40 38.59
N GLU A 154 -13.74 13.73 38.17
CA GLU A 154 -12.75 14.42 39.00
C GLU A 154 -13.21 15.85 39.40
N LEU A 155 -13.75 16.63 38.45
CA LEU A 155 -14.37 17.92 38.72
C LEU A 155 -15.54 17.82 39.71
N THR A 156 -16.34 16.75 39.60
CA THR A 156 -17.48 16.51 40.49
C THR A 156 -16.99 16.17 41.90
N MET A 157 -15.97 15.32 42.02
CA MET A 157 -15.28 15.01 43.29
C MET A 157 -14.72 16.27 43.97
N VAL A 158 -14.06 17.16 43.21
CA VAL A 158 -13.54 18.43 43.74
C VAL A 158 -14.66 19.33 44.25
N LYS A 159 -15.77 19.46 43.50
CA LYS A 159 -16.95 20.24 43.92
C LYS A 159 -17.58 19.67 45.21
N LEU A 160 -17.72 18.33 45.30
CA LEU A 160 -18.22 17.64 46.49
C LEU A 160 -17.33 17.88 47.70
N LYS A 161 -16.00 17.68 47.59
CA LYS A 161 -15.04 17.96 48.67
C LYS A 161 -15.15 19.40 49.18
N LYS A 162 -15.28 20.38 48.28
CA LYS A 162 -15.47 21.79 48.65
C LYS A 162 -16.79 22.02 49.40
N LYS A 163 -17.89 21.39 48.97
CA LYS A 163 -19.20 21.53 49.62
C LYS A 163 -19.22 20.85 50.99
N ILE A 164 -18.58 19.70 51.14
CA ILE A 164 -18.42 18.98 52.42
C ILE A 164 -17.70 19.89 53.42
N ARG A 165 -16.55 20.48 53.06
CA ARG A 165 -15.83 21.43 53.93
C ARG A 165 -16.68 22.63 54.35
N GLU A 166 -17.44 23.20 53.41
CA GLU A 166 -18.33 24.34 53.71
C GLU A 166 -19.40 23.96 54.74
N LEU A 167 -19.95 22.74 54.65
CA LEU A 167 -20.95 22.23 55.58
C LEU A 167 -20.35 21.87 56.95
N GLN A 168 -19.18 21.20 56.99
CA GLN A 168 -18.46 20.89 58.23
C GLN A 168 -18.14 22.16 59.03
N LYS A 169 -17.67 23.21 58.34
CA LYS A 169 -17.40 24.53 58.96
C LYS A 169 -18.65 25.16 59.55
N ARG A 170 -19.83 24.99 58.93
CA ARG A 170 -21.12 25.50 59.45
C ARG A 170 -21.63 24.68 60.64
N LEU A 171 -21.31 23.39 60.68
CA LEU A 171 -21.68 22.49 61.77
C LEU A 171 -20.74 22.60 62.99
N GLY A 172 -19.60 23.28 62.86
CA GLY A 172 -18.58 23.33 63.90
C GLY A 172 -17.82 22.00 64.05
N GLU A 173 -17.92 21.13 63.04
CA GLU A 173 -17.18 19.87 62.99
C GLU A 173 -15.70 20.16 62.65
N PRO A 174 -14.75 19.47 63.30
CA PRO A 174 -13.35 19.55 62.92
C PRO A 174 -13.18 19.08 61.46
N GLU A 175 -12.33 19.76 60.70
CA GLU A 175 -11.91 19.28 59.38
C GLU A 175 -11.11 17.99 59.59
N ASP A 176 -11.71 16.83 59.34
CA ASP A 176 -10.97 15.57 59.44
C ASP A 176 -9.77 15.55 58.48
N LEU A 177 -8.58 15.51 59.08
CA LEU A 177 -7.30 15.24 58.45
C LEU A 177 -7.18 13.73 58.20
N GLU A 178 -7.68 13.24 57.08
CA GLU A 178 -7.12 12.04 56.47
C GLU A 178 -6.68 12.33 55.03
N GLU A 179 -5.54 13.00 54.94
CA GLU A 179 -4.59 12.75 53.86
C GLU A 179 -3.90 11.40 54.12
N THR A 180 -4.63 10.31 53.89
CA THR A 180 -4.01 8.98 53.76
C THR A 180 -4.49 8.35 52.46
N LEU A 181 -4.14 8.99 51.33
CA LEU A 181 -4.15 8.31 50.04
C LEU A 181 -2.74 7.84 49.70
N PHE A 182 -2.52 6.54 49.89
CA PHE A 182 -1.77 5.65 48.99
C PHE A 182 -0.80 6.34 48.02
N ILE A 183 0.46 6.46 48.44
CA ILE A 183 1.62 6.43 47.55
C ILE A 183 2.49 5.28 48.04
N GLU A 184 2.27 4.09 47.48
CA GLU A 184 3.28 3.06 47.19
C GLU A 184 2.84 2.32 45.92
#